data_AF-A0A2W3ZFB7-F1
#
_entry.id   AF-A0A2W3ZFB7-F1
#
_cell.length_a   1.000
_cell.length_b   1.000
_cell.length_c   1.000
_cell.angle_alpha   90.00
_cell.angle_beta   90.00
_cell.angle_gamma   90.00
#
_symmetry.space_group_name_H-M   'P 1'
#
loop_
_entity.id
_entity.type
_entity.pdbx_description
1 polymer ?
#
loop_
_entity_poly.entity_id
_entity_poly.type
_entity_poly.pdbx_seq_one_letter_code
_entity_poly.pdbx_strand_id
1 'polypeptide(L)' 'MDLKATELEHIKDLLGKNAIVIFSNGQVKCAELPEHGIVEITTHANKVTFVEKKVKEKF' A
#
# COMPACT_ATOMS: atom_id res chain seq x y z
N MET A 1 -10.57 -2.90 -6.00
CA MET A 1 -9.87 -1.60 -5.78
C MET A 1 -8.67 -1.61 -6.70
N ASP A 2 -8.62 -0.67 -7.66
CA ASP A 2 -7.54 -0.61 -8.63
C ASP A 2 -6.47 0.38 -8.19
N LEU A 3 -5.21 -0.04 -8.33
CA LEU A 3 -4.04 0.80 -8.12
C LEU A 3 -3.96 1.82 -9.26
N LYS A 4 -4.20 3.08 -8.95
CA LYS A 4 -4.09 4.17 -9.91
C LYS A 4 -2.68 4.72 -9.91
N ALA A 5 -2.14 5.02 -11.09
CA ALA A 5 -0.89 5.76 -11.18
C ALA A 5 -1.07 7.14 -10.55
N THR A 6 -0.08 7.56 -9.78
CA THR A 6 -0.07 8.89 -9.17
C THR A 6 1.35 9.47 -9.25
N GLU A 7 1.45 10.77 -9.02
CA GLU A 7 2.73 11.44 -8.85
C GLU A 7 3.10 11.46 -7.36
N LEU A 8 4.40 11.52 -7.07
CA LEU A 8 4.91 11.54 -5.70
C LEU A 8 4.31 12.71 -4.88
N GLU A 9 4.09 13.85 -5.55
CA GLU A 9 3.57 15.07 -4.93
C GLU A 9 2.12 14.93 -4.47
N HIS A 10 1.30 14.18 -5.23
CA HIS A 10 -0.12 13.91 -4.96
C HIS A 10 -0.35 12.90 -3.83
N ILE A 11 0.72 12.30 -3.27
CA ILE A 11 0.59 11.47 -2.07
C ILE A 11 0.08 12.29 -0.88
N LYS A 12 0.36 13.59 -0.86
CA LYS A 12 -0.16 14.51 0.17
C LYS A 12 -1.70 14.52 0.22
N ASP A 13 -2.37 14.22 -0.88
CA ASP A 13 -3.84 14.19 -0.95
C ASP A 13 -4.43 12.93 -0.28
N LEU A 14 -3.58 11.96 0.07
CA LEU A 14 -3.95 10.76 0.81
C LEU A 14 -3.82 10.94 2.33
N LEU A 15 -3.36 12.11 2.79
CA LEU A 15 -3.20 12.38 4.22
C LEU A 15 -4.56 12.25 4.93
N GLY A 16 -4.62 11.44 5.99
CA GLY A 16 -5.85 11.19 6.75
C GLY A 16 -6.78 10.12 6.15
N LYS A 17 -6.43 9.53 5.00
CA LYS A 17 -7.15 8.39 4.42
C LYS A 17 -6.41 7.09 4.71
N ASN A 18 -7.14 5.98 4.79
CA ASN A 18 -6.51 4.67 4.68
C ASN A 18 -6.13 4.47 3.22
N ALA A 19 -4.85 4.20 2.93
CA ALA A 19 -4.40 4.02 1.56
C ALA A 19 -3.20 3.07 1.49
N ILE A 20 -3.05 2.42 0.34
CA ILE A 20 -1.83 1.72 -0.05
C ILE A 20 -1.12 2.59 -1.07
N VAL A 21 0.18 2.78 -0.86
CA VAL A 21 1.07 3.41 -1.83
C VAL A 21 2.18 2.43 -2.18
N ILE A 22 2.37 2.20 -3.48
CA ILE A 22 3.39 1.30 -4.01
C ILE A 22 4.38 2.14 -4.82
N PHE A 23 5.64 2.04 -4.43
CA PHE A 23 6.77 2.60 -5.17
C PHE A 23 7.51 1.45 -5.86
N SER A 24 7.58 1.48 -7.19
CA SER A 24 8.26 0.44 -7.95
C SER A 24 8.76 0.99 -9.28
N ASN A 25 10.03 0.74 -9.62
CA ASN A 25 10.65 1.14 -10.89
C ASN A 25 10.44 2.63 -11.25
N GLY A 26 10.54 3.52 -10.26
CA GLY A 26 10.30 4.96 -10.45
C GLY A 26 8.84 5.36 -10.66
N GLN A 27 7.91 4.41 -10.58
CA GLN A 27 6.47 4.66 -10.64
C GLN A 27 5.87 4.65 -9.24
N VAL A 28 4.88 5.50 -9.04
CA VAL A 28 4.05 5.51 -7.85
C VAL A 28 2.64 5.08 -8.25
N LYS A 29 2.08 4.13 -7.52
CA LYS A 29 0.68 3.76 -7.62
C LYS A 29 0.03 3.82 -6.26
N CYS A 30 -1.20 4.31 -6.19
CA CYS A 30 -1.96 4.38 -4.94
C CYS A 30 -3.38 3.82 -5.09
N ALA A 31 -3.93 3.38 -3.97
CA ALA A 31 -5.34 3.06 -3.84
C ALA A 31 -5.80 3.46 -2.44
N GLU A 32 -6.96 4.09 -2.34
CA GLU A 32 -7.65 4.31 -1.06
C GLU A 32 -8.22 2.97 -0.57
N LEU A 33 -8.14 2.74 0.73
CA LEU A 33 -8.62 1.55 1.43
C LEU A 33 -9.90 1.88 2.22
N PRO A 34 -10.77 0.89 2.46
CA PRO A 34 -11.89 1.06 3.37
C PRO A 34 -11.41 1.31 4.80
N GLU A 35 -12.30 1.87 5.64
CA GLU A 35 -12.01 2.13 7.06
C GLU A 35 -11.66 0.85 7.84
N HIS A 36 -12.30 -0.26 7.47
CA HIS A 36 -12.04 -1.58 8.00
C HIS A 36 -12.02 -2.61 6.87
N GLY A 37 -11.06 -3.53 6.92
CA GLY A 37 -10.94 -4.59 5.93
C GLY A 37 -9.65 -5.39 6.09
N ILE A 38 -9.60 -6.53 5.40
CA ILE A 38 -8.39 -7.34 5.30
C ILE A 38 -7.68 -6.96 4.00
N VAL A 39 -6.43 -6.51 4.11
CA VAL A 39 -5.57 -6.24 2.96
C VAL A 39 -4.75 -7.51 2.68
N GLU A 40 -5.00 -8.15 1.53
CA GLU A 40 -4.20 -9.27 1.04
C GLU A 40 -3.27 -8.77 -0.08
N ILE A 41 -1.95 -8.93 0.14
CA ILE A 41 -0.93 -8.56 -0.83
C ILE A 41 -0.39 -9.84 -1.45
N THR A 42 -0.81 -10.14 -2.68
CA THR A 42 -0.29 -11.28 -3.45
C THR A 42 0.76 -10.78 -4.43
N THR A 43 2.01 -11.21 -4.25
CA THR A 43 3.13 -10.86 -5.13
C THR A 43 3.42 -12.00 -6.10
N HIS A 44 3.38 -11.73 -7.40
CA HIS A 44 3.77 -12.69 -8.43
C HIS A 44 5.25 -12.52 -8.79
N ALA A 45 6.16 -12.90 -7.89
CA ALA A 45 7.55 -13.17 -8.23
C ALA A 45 8.29 -13.78 -7.05
N ASN A 46 9.09 -14.82 -7.30
CA ASN A 46 10.13 -15.39 -6.44
C ASN A 46 11.25 -14.39 -6.06
N LYS A 47 10.91 -13.13 -5.71
CA LYS A 47 11.84 -12.02 -5.45
C LYS A 47 11.37 -11.04 -4.37
N VAL A 48 10.44 -11.47 -3.50
CA VAL A 48 10.20 -10.79 -2.22
C VAL A 48 10.55 -11.79 -1.12
N THR A 49 11.75 -11.66 -0.57
CA THR A 49 12.30 -12.65 0.36
C THR A 49 11.71 -12.52 1.77
N PHE A 50 11.23 -11.34 2.18
CA PHE A 50 10.64 -11.12 3.50
C PHE A 50 9.62 -9.97 3.49
N VAL A 51 8.42 -10.24 4.04
CA VAL A 51 7.47 -9.22 4.51
C VAL A 51 7.16 -9.55 5.97
N GLU A 52 7.84 -8.89 6.91
CA GLU A 52 7.59 -9.07 8.33
C GLU A 52 6.42 -8.16 8.76
N LYS A 53 5.23 -8.73 8.89
CA LYS A 53 4.06 -8.02 9.44
C LYS A 53 4.16 -8.03 10.97
N LYS A 54 4.81 -7.02 11.56
CA LYS A 54 4.70 -6.74 13.00
C LYS A 54 3.42 -5.96 13.29
N VAL A 55 2.34 -6.67 13.61
CA VAL A 55 1.20 -6.05 14.30
C VAL A 55 1.54 -6.06 15.78
N LYS A 56 1.67 -4.89 16.41
CA LYS A 56 1.62 -4.82 17.88
C LYS A 56 0.18 -5.09 18.29
N GLU A 57 -0.07 -6.26 18.88
CA GLU A 57 -1.27 -6.50 19.67
C GLU A 57 -1.27 -5.53 20.86
N LYS A 58 -2.36 -4.78 21.03
CA LYS A 58 -2.57 -3.96 22.23
C LYS A 58 -2.78 -4.91 23.41
N PHE A 59 -1.99 -4.74 24.47
CA PHE A 59 -2.44 -5.01 25.83
C PHE A 59 -3.10 -3.75 26.37
#